data_AF-A0A975QLA1-F1
#
_entry.id   AF-A0A975QLA1-F1
#
_cell.length_a   1.000
_cell.length_b   1.000
_cell.length_c   1.000
_cell.angle_alpha   90.00
_cell.angle_beta   90.00
_cell.angle_gamma   90.00
#
_symmetry.space_group_name_H-M   'P 1'
#
loop_
_entity.id
_entity.type
_entity.pdbx_description
1 polymer ?
#
loop_
_entity_poly.entity_id
_entity_poly.type
_entity_poly.pdbx_seq_one_letter_code
_entity_poly.pdbx_strand_id
1 'polypeptide(L)'
;MDTPLDDAELTAFLEGQDTTWLAEQLMLVADEDPITRIRLSAAAGAESAVEEARGVVLTRVTAHSPQEAAADPDDGDPLHRSLDLLDDLLDYGFEDEVGDIADEAREIYVNRHGEDGSEHLARLHVLADGEEED
;
A
#
# COMPACT_ATOMS: atom_id res chain seq x y z
N MET A 1 16.18 19.96 24.16
CA MET A 1 14.78 19.69 23.83
C MET A 1 14.73 19.73 22.32
N ASP A 2 14.80 18.56 21.70
CA ASP A 2 14.57 18.42 20.26
C ASP A 2 13.08 18.21 20.09
N THR A 3 12.36 19.30 19.82
CA THR A 3 11.02 19.17 19.27
C THR A 3 11.18 18.51 17.90
N PRO A 4 10.45 17.42 17.59
CA PRO A 4 10.42 16.86 16.26
C PRO A 4 10.05 17.94 15.25
N LEU A 5 10.66 17.91 14.06
CA LEU A 5 10.25 18.76 12.94
C LEU A 5 8.79 18.48 12.62
N ASP A 6 8.00 19.52 12.38
CA ASP A 6 6.67 19.34 11.81
C ASP A 6 6.74 19.11 10.29
N ASP A 7 5.61 18.70 9.68
CA ASP A 7 5.56 18.35 8.26
C ASP A 7 5.88 19.55 7.35
N ALA A 8 5.58 20.78 7.77
CA ALA A 8 5.86 21.97 7.00
C ALA A 8 7.35 22.30 7.01
N GLU A 9 8.00 22.17 8.17
CA GLU A 9 9.44 22.32 8.32
C GLU A 9 10.20 21.23 7.55
N LEU A 10 9.72 19.98 7.61
CA LEU A 10 10.30 18.87 6.85
C LEU A 10 10.16 19.07 5.34
N THR A 11 8.97 19.48 4.87
CA THR A 11 8.73 19.77 3.44
C THR A 11 9.65 20.90 2.96
N ALA A 12 9.73 22.01 3.68
CA ALA A 12 10.59 23.14 3.32
C ALA A 12 12.08 22.74 3.31
N PHE A 13 12.50 21.85 4.21
CA PHE A 13 13.84 21.29 4.18
C PHE A 13 14.08 20.47 2.90
N LEU A 14 13.17 19.55 2.56
CA LEU A 14 13.28 18.67 1.39
C LEU A 14 13.28 19.46 0.07
N GLU A 15 12.43 20.48 -0.06
CA GLU A 15 12.39 21.38 -1.22
C GLU A 15 13.72 22.14 -1.45
N GLY A 16 14.50 22.34 -0.38
CA GLY A 16 15.81 22.98 -0.45
C GLY A 16 16.97 22.06 -0.84
N GLN A 17 16.74 20.75 -0.99
CA GLN A 17 17.81 19.78 -1.25
C GLN A 17 18.05 19.55 -2.75
N ASP A 18 19.24 19.03 -3.06
CA ASP A 18 19.58 18.61 -4.41
C ASP A 18 18.80 17.35 -4.82
N THR A 19 18.38 17.28 -6.09
CA THR A 19 17.59 16.16 -6.63
C THR A 19 18.35 14.83 -6.57
N THR A 20 19.67 14.83 -6.71
CA THR A 20 20.50 13.62 -6.59
C THR A 20 20.45 13.10 -5.17
N TRP A 21 20.60 14.00 -4.20
CA TRP A 21 20.51 13.63 -2.78
C TRP A 21 19.13 13.09 -2.42
N LEU A 22 18.05 13.73 -2.91
CA LEU A 22 16.68 13.25 -2.69
C LEU A 22 16.46 11.84 -3.28
N ALA A 23 16.94 11.61 -4.50
CA ALA A 23 16.88 10.29 -5.13
C ALA A 23 17.66 9.23 -4.32
N GLU A 24 18.84 9.58 -3.81
CA GLU A 24 19.61 8.69 -2.93
C GLU A 24 18.85 8.35 -1.64
N GLN A 25 18.21 9.33 -0.99
CA GLN A 25 17.42 9.07 0.22
C GLN A 25 16.19 8.19 -0.09
N LEU A 26 15.49 8.45 -1.20
CA LEU A 26 14.36 7.62 -1.63
C LEU A 26 14.79 6.18 -1.90
N MET A 27 15.95 5.98 -2.52
CA MET A 27 16.49 4.64 -2.74
C MET A 27 16.88 3.94 -1.44
N LEU A 28 17.42 4.67 -0.45
CA LEU A 28 17.69 4.11 0.88
C LEU A 28 16.39 3.63 1.56
N VAL A 29 15.34 4.44 1.53
CA VAL A 29 14.03 4.05 2.09
C VAL A 29 13.44 2.87 1.32
N ALA A 30 13.54 2.86 -0.01
CA ALA A 30 13.07 1.76 -0.85
C ALA A 30 13.79 0.44 -0.59
N ASP A 31 15.05 0.47 -0.16
CA ASP A 31 15.80 -0.73 0.21
C ASP A 31 15.35 -1.30 1.57
N GLU A 32 14.81 -0.46 2.45
CA GLU A 32 14.29 -0.86 3.76
C GLU A 32 12.81 -1.25 3.73
N ASP A 33 12.04 -0.64 2.82
CA ASP A 33 10.60 -0.80 2.72
C ASP A 33 10.14 -1.22 1.32
N PRO A 34 9.70 -2.49 1.15
CA PRO A 34 9.24 -3.00 -0.14
C PRO A 34 8.08 -2.22 -0.76
N ILE A 35 7.17 -1.66 0.06
CA ILE A 35 6.03 -0.89 -0.46
C ILE A 35 6.53 0.39 -1.14
N THR A 36 7.46 1.12 -0.52
CA THR A 36 8.08 2.30 -1.13
C THR A 36 8.78 1.95 -2.44
N ARG A 37 9.48 0.81 -2.51
CA ARG A 37 10.12 0.36 -3.74
C ARG A 37 9.11 0.11 -4.86
N ILE A 38 7.99 -0.54 -4.55
CA ILE A 38 6.93 -0.81 -5.53
C ILE A 38 6.31 0.50 -6.02
N ARG A 39 6.01 1.44 -5.11
CA ARG A 39 5.49 2.78 -5.46
C ARG A 39 6.40 3.50 -6.45
N LEU A 40 7.71 3.52 -6.19
CA LEU A 40 8.66 4.17 -7.09
C LEU A 40 8.74 3.47 -8.45
N SER A 41 8.69 2.14 -8.48
CA SER A 41 8.64 1.35 -9.72
C SER A 41 7.37 1.64 -10.52
N ALA A 42 6.21 1.69 -9.87
CA ALA A 42 4.93 1.99 -10.49
C ALA A 42 4.88 3.42 -11.03
N ALA A 43 5.34 4.40 -10.25
CA ALA A 43 5.46 5.80 -10.69
C ALA A 43 6.41 5.97 -11.89
N ALA A 44 7.39 5.07 -12.05
CA ALA A 44 8.26 5.01 -13.22
C ALA A 44 7.65 4.26 -14.43
N GLY A 45 6.41 3.75 -14.29
CA GLY A 45 5.70 2.99 -15.33
C GLY A 45 6.19 1.56 -15.50
N ALA A 46 6.82 0.97 -14.47
CA ALA A 46 7.30 -0.40 -14.56
C ALA A 46 6.17 -1.40 -14.25
N GLU A 47 5.78 -2.18 -15.26
CA GLU A 47 4.77 -3.25 -15.12
C GLU A 47 5.15 -4.30 -14.05
N SER A 48 6.44 -4.47 -13.74
CA SER A 48 6.89 -5.37 -12.67
C SER A 48 6.36 -4.96 -11.28
N ALA A 49 5.98 -3.69 -11.10
CA ALA A 49 5.39 -3.22 -9.86
C ALA A 49 4.08 -3.93 -9.52
N VAL A 50 3.29 -4.29 -10.53
CA VAL A 50 2.02 -5.03 -10.35
C VAL A 50 2.27 -6.40 -9.74
N GLU A 51 3.18 -7.19 -10.32
CA GLU A 51 3.45 -8.55 -9.81
C GLU A 51 4.09 -8.50 -8.40
N GLU A 52 4.94 -7.50 -8.14
CA GLU A 52 5.50 -7.27 -6.81
C GLU A 52 4.40 -6.89 -5.80
N ALA A 53 3.48 -6.00 -6.17
CA ALA A 53 2.33 -5.61 -5.35
C ALA A 53 1.43 -6.82 -5.05
N ARG A 54 1.11 -7.62 -6.07
CA ARG A 54 0.35 -8.87 -5.92
C ARG A 54 0.98 -9.79 -4.88
N GLY A 55 2.29 -10.03 -4.99
CA GLY A 55 3.02 -10.85 -4.03
C GLY A 55 2.94 -10.33 -2.60
N VAL A 56 3.07 -9.01 -2.41
CA VAL A 56 2.96 -8.36 -1.09
C VAL A 56 1.55 -8.48 -0.53
N VAL A 57 0.52 -8.09 -1.30
CA VAL A 57 -0.89 -8.09 -0.86
C VAL A 57 -1.33 -9.49 -0.48
N LEU A 58 -1.12 -10.49 -1.34
CA LEU A 58 -1.56 -11.86 -1.07
C LEU A 58 -0.86 -12.45 0.16
N THR A 59 0.43 -12.14 0.35
CA THR A 59 1.17 -12.54 1.56
C THR A 59 0.58 -11.91 2.80
N ARG A 60 0.23 -10.62 2.74
CA ARG A 60 -0.28 -9.85 3.88
C ARG A 60 -1.71 -10.27 4.24
N VAL A 61 -2.58 -10.48 3.26
CA VAL A 61 -3.92 -11.06 3.45
C VAL A 61 -3.82 -12.44 4.09
N THR A 62 -2.92 -13.31 3.60
CA THR A 62 -2.76 -14.66 4.15
C THR A 62 -2.28 -14.65 5.61
N ALA A 63 -1.39 -13.72 5.94
CA ALA A 63 -0.85 -13.55 7.28
C ALA A 63 -1.79 -12.75 8.21
N HIS A 64 -2.81 -12.08 7.69
CA HIS A 64 -3.69 -11.23 8.47
C HIS A 64 -4.47 -12.03 9.52
N SER A 65 -4.62 -11.40 10.68
CA SER A 65 -5.39 -11.90 11.80
C SER A 65 -6.20 -10.73 12.36
N PRO A 66 -7.51 -10.66 12.08
CA PRO A 66 -8.35 -9.54 12.52
C PRO A 66 -8.34 -9.33 14.04
N GLN A 67 -8.15 -10.42 14.81
CA GLN A 67 -8.08 -10.39 16.27
C GLN A 67 -6.78 -9.75 16.79
N GLU A 68 -5.66 -9.98 16.10
CA GLU A 68 -4.37 -9.41 16.47
C GLU A 68 -4.30 -7.93 16.04
N ALA A 69 -4.80 -7.60 14.85
CA ALA A 69 -4.90 -6.21 14.37
C ALA A 69 -5.75 -5.33 15.29
N ALA A 70 -6.85 -5.86 15.83
CA ALA A 70 -7.68 -5.13 16.80
C ALA A 70 -7.01 -4.94 18.17
N ALA A 71 -6.00 -5.74 18.51
CA ALA A 71 -5.33 -5.70 19.80
C ALA A 71 -4.14 -4.73 19.85
N ASP A 72 -3.53 -4.43 18.70
CA ASP A 72 -2.39 -3.53 18.57
C ASP A 72 -2.56 -2.59 17.36
N PRO A 73 -3.36 -1.51 17.50
CA PRO A 73 -3.63 -0.58 16.41
C PRO A 73 -2.44 0.35 16.09
N ASP A 74 -1.42 0.41 16.96
CA ASP A 74 -0.31 1.38 16.86
C ASP A 74 0.82 0.91 15.91
N ASP A 75 0.87 -0.39 15.55
CA ASP A 75 1.94 -0.95 14.70
C ASP A 75 1.69 -0.74 13.18
N GLY A 76 0.60 -0.06 12.82
CA GLY A 76 0.20 0.21 11.44
C GLY A 76 -0.18 -1.09 10.72
N ASP A 77 -1.48 -1.38 10.62
CA ASP A 77 -1.95 -2.65 10.04
C ASP A 77 -1.27 -2.95 8.70
N PRO A 78 -0.42 -3.99 8.62
CA PRO A 78 0.34 -4.29 7.41
C PRO A 78 -0.56 -4.61 6.20
N LEU A 79 -1.78 -5.10 6.44
CA LEU A 79 -2.75 -5.31 5.37
C LEU A 79 -3.27 -3.96 4.88
N HIS A 80 -3.68 -3.06 5.78
CA HIS A 80 -4.14 -1.72 5.42
C HIS A 80 -3.13 -0.99 4.52
N ARG A 81 -1.85 -0.98 4.92
CA ARG A 81 -0.78 -0.36 4.14
C ARG A 81 -0.57 -0.99 2.76
N SER A 82 -0.84 -2.29 2.64
CA SER A 82 -0.75 -3.00 1.35
C SER A 82 -1.97 -2.72 0.47
N LEU A 83 -3.12 -2.40 1.06
CA LEU A 83 -4.29 -1.91 0.31
C LEU A 83 -4.09 -0.46 -0.13
N ASP A 84 -3.48 0.40 0.68
CA ASP A 84 -3.10 1.77 0.26
C ASP A 84 -2.17 1.74 -0.96
N LEU A 85 -1.29 0.73 -1.07
CA LEU A 85 -0.47 0.53 -2.25
C LEU A 85 -1.32 0.26 -3.51
N LEU A 86 -2.44 -0.47 -3.39
CA LEU A 86 -3.32 -0.71 -4.53
C LEU A 86 -4.00 0.59 -4.99
N ASP A 87 -4.39 1.47 -4.06
CA ASP A 87 -4.91 2.79 -4.42
C ASP A 87 -3.86 3.64 -5.15
N ASP A 88 -2.60 3.61 -4.71
CA ASP A 88 -1.52 4.29 -5.43
C ASP A 88 -1.34 3.74 -6.86
N LEU A 89 -1.53 2.43 -7.04
CA LEU A 89 -1.44 1.81 -8.38
C LEU A 89 -2.60 2.25 -9.29
N LEU A 90 -3.80 2.47 -8.74
CA LEU A 90 -4.91 3.09 -9.49
C LEU A 90 -4.51 4.48 -9.98
N ASP A 91 -3.93 5.32 -9.11
CA ASP A 91 -3.45 6.65 -9.47
C ASP A 91 -2.35 6.65 -10.54
N TYR A 92 -1.62 5.53 -10.68
CA TYR A 92 -0.60 5.33 -11.71
C TYR A 92 -1.11 4.68 -13.00
N GLY A 93 -2.41 4.33 -13.09
CA GLY A 93 -3.04 3.78 -14.29
C GLY A 93 -2.93 2.26 -14.46
N PHE A 94 -2.97 1.52 -13.36
CA PHE A 94 -2.99 0.05 -13.33
C PHE A 94 -4.36 -0.50 -12.86
N GLU A 95 -5.47 0.10 -13.32
CA GLU A 95 -6.81 -0.17 -12.82
C GLU A 95 -7.25 -1.62 -13.02
N ASP A 96 -7.00 -2.17 -14.21
CA ASP A 96 -7.34 -3.56 -14.54
C ASP A 96 -6.56 -4.53 -13.64
N GLU A 97 -5.26 -4.31 -13.47
CA GLU A 97 -4.41 -5.19 -12.67
C GLU A 97 -4.71 -5.09 -11.16
N VAL A 98 -5.06 -3.89 -10.67
CA VAL A 98 -5.50 -3.72 -9.28
C VAL A 98 -6.78 -4.50 -9.02
N GLY A 99 -7.75 -4.46 -9.94
CA GLY A 99 -8.98 -5.24 -9.85
C GLY A 99 -8.72 -6.73 -9.70
N ASP A 100 -7.83 -7.27 -10.55
CA ASP A 100 -7.41 -8.69 -10.49
C ASP A 100 -6.77 -9.04 -9.13
N ILE A 101 -5.83 -8.21 -8.64
CA ILE A 101 -5.17 -8.44 -7.35
C ILE A 101 -6.19 -8.40 -6.20
N ALA A 102 -7.10 -7.43 -6.23
CA ALA A 102 -8.10 -7.24 -5.19
C ALA A 102 -9.11 -8.39 -5.15
N ASP A 103 -9.53 -8.93 -6.30
CA ASP A 103 -10.44 -10.08 -6.35
C ASP A 103 -9.80 -11.34 -5.76
N GLU A 104 -8.53 -11.61 -6.10
CA GLU A 104 -7.78 -12.73 -5.52
C GLU A 104 -7.60 -12.57 -4.01
N ALA A 105 -7.21 -11.38 -3.57
CA ALA A 105 -7.06 -11.05 -2.16
C ALA A 105 -8.38 -11.22 -1.40
N ARG A 106 -9.50 -10.78 -1.99
CA ARG A 106 -10.86 -10.95 -1.47
C ARG A 106 -11.20 -12.42 -1.30
N GLU A 107 -10.96 -13.24 -2.32
CA GLU A 107 -11.22 -14.69 -2.24
C GLU A 107 -10.45 -15.34 -1.09
N ILE A 108 -9.16 -15.02 -0.92
CA ILE A 108 -8.34 -15.55 0.18
C ILE A 108 -8.89 -15.07 1.53
N TYR A 109 -9.22 -13.79 1.67
CA TYR A 109 -9.74 -13.22 2.90
C TYR A 109 -11.04 -13.89 3.33
N VAL A 110 -12.03 -13.96 2.43
CA VAL A 110 -13.35 -14.56 2.70
C VAL A 110 -13.22 -16.04 3.03
N ASN A 111 -12.36 -16.78 2.33
CA ASN A 111 -12.13 -18.19 2.63
C ASN A 111 -11.56 -18.43 4.03
N ARG A 112 -10.81 -17.46 4.59
CA ARG A 112 -10.15 -17.58 5.88
C ARG A 112 -10.99 -17.02 7.05
N HIS A 113 -11.64 -15.89 6.82
CA HIS A 113 -12.31 -15.12 7.87
C HIS A 113 -13.83 -15.06 7.71
N GLY A 114 -14.35 -15.41 6.53
CA GLY A 114 -15.75 -15.22 6.16
C GLY A 114 -16.08 -13.78 5.83
N GLU A 115 -17.36 -13.51 5.62
CA GLU A 115 -17.88 -12.15 5.52
C GLU A 115 -18.05 -11.56 6.92
N ASP A 116 -16.97 -10.98 7.45
CA ASP A 116 -16.90 -10.46 8.81
C ASP A 116 -17.30 -8.97 8.92
N GLY A 117 -17.57 -8.31 7.79
CA GLY A 117 -17.92 -6.89 7.74
C GLY A 117 -16.76 -5.96 8.11
N SER A 118 -15.52 -6.44 8.05
CA SER A 118 -14.34 -5.64 8.30
C SER A 118 -14.12 -4.56 7.23
N GLU A 119 -13.39 -3.50 7.63
CA GLU A 119 -12.95 -2.44 6.71
C GLU A 119 -12.08 -3.01 5.57
N HIS A 120 -11.18 -3.96 5.88
CA HIS A 120 -10.33 -4.60 4.87
C HIS A 120 -11.14 -5.33 3.81
N LEU A 121 -12.15 -6.11 4.20
CA LEU A 121 -13.01 -6.80 3.26
C LEU A 121 -13.82 -5.81 2.42
N ALA A 122 -14.37 -4.76 3.04
CA ALA A 122 -15.09 -3.72 2.32
C ALA A 122 -14.21 -3.01 1.27
N ARG A 123 -12.95 -2.70 1.64
CA ARG A 123 -11.98 -2.07 0.72
C ARG A 123 -11.59 -2.99 -0.43
N LEU A 124 -11.40 -4.29 -0.16
CA LEU A 124 -11.15 -5.29 -1.20
C LEU A 124 -12.33 -5.41 -2.18
N HIS A 125 -13.58 -5.27 -1.72
CA HIS A 125 -14.73 -5.21 -2.62
C HIS A 125 -14.66 -3.99 -3.55
N VAL A 126 -14.43 -2.80 -2.99
CA VAL A 126 -14.34 -1.56 -3.79
C VAL A 126 -13.22 -1.66 -4.83
N LEU A 127 -12.05 -2.14 -4.43
CA LEU A 127 -10.90 -2.28 -5.33
C LEU A 127 -11.14 -3.34 -6.42
N ALA A 128 -11.82 -4.45 -6.11
CA ALA A 128 -12.07 -5.53 -7.06
C ALA A 128 -13.16 -5.20 -8.08
N ASP A 129 -14.23 -4.53 -7.63
CA ASP A 129 -15.39 -4.25 -8.47
C ASP A 129 -15.20 -2.94 -9.29
N GLY A 130 -14.16 -2.16 -8.97
CA GLY A 130 -13.91 -0.83 -9.53
C GLY A 130 -14.89 0.20 -8.97
N GLU A 131 -14.59 1.50 -9.10
CA GLU A 131 -15.61 2.51 -8.87
C GLU A 131 -16.70 2.31 -9.93
N GLU A 132 -17.84 1.73 -9.56
CA GLU A 132 -19.07 1.88 -10.35
C GLU A 132 -19.38 3.39 -10.37
N GLU A 133 -18.96 4.07 -11.44
CA GLU A 133 -19.36 5.46 -11.71
C GLU A 133 -20.90 5.52 -11.80
N ASP A 134 -21.56 5.95 -10.72
CA ASP A 134 -22.98 6.37 -10.70
C ASP A 134 -23.18 7.73 -11.40
#